data_AF-A0A8E0NB07-F1
#
_entry.id   AF-A0A8E0NB07-F1
#
_cell.length_a   1.000
_cell.length_b   1.000
_cell.length_c   1.000
_cell.angle_alpha   90.00
_cell.angle_beta   90.00
_cell.angle_gamma   90.00
#
_symmetry.space_group_name_H-M   'P 1'
#
loop_
_entity.id
_entity.type
_entity.pdbx_description
1 polymer ?
#
loop_
_entity_poly.entity_id
_entity_poly.type
_entity_poly.pdbx_seq_one_letter_code
_entity_poly.pdbx_strand_id
1 'polypeptide(L)'
;MTPNEDWTDLSDAWTAPARDDQALAQMARQVRRRSRLGRLNYMFELTACMIAAGLGAWVLATGPSDQWLLGSAAVIFGLFSAAMTVWARGTRTTDDLETPEQALTAAIRQAEAGRRWAWAGIAITLGAAVFLGLAMAAYPDEGDLTVLYTVGALFVFGGLAFYLRHQHRCTQRIAQHSRALEDLQA
;
A
#
# COMPACT_ATOMS: atom_id res chain seq x y z
N MET A 1 -9.54 -1.34 -24.04
CA MET A 1 -8.76 -0.52 -23.09
C MET A 1 -9.76 0.29 -22.30
N THR A 2 -10.04 -0.09 -21.06
CA THR A 2 -10.80 0.78 -20.17
C THR A 2 -9.92 1.99 -19.85
N PRO A 3 -10.45 3.23 -19.85
CA PRO A 3 -9.72 4.41 -19.39
C PRO A 3 -9.06 4.06 -18.07
N ASN A 4 -7.78 4.34 -17.93
CA ASN A 4 -7.06 4.00 -16.73
C ASN A 4 -7.32 5.15 -15.77
N GLU A 5 -8.56 5.21 -15.24
CA GLU A 5 -9.23 6.29 -14.50
C GLU A 5 -8.40 6.78 -13.30
N ASP A 6 -7.22 7.29 -13.54
CA ASP A 6 -6.17 7.59 -12.58
C ASP A 6 -5.81 9.06 -12.77
N TRP A 7 -4.94 9.59 -11.93
CA TRP A 7 -4.54 10.99 -12.05
C TRP A 7 -3.84 11.33 -13.37
N THR A 8 -3.37 10.31 -14.09
CA THR A 8 -2.92 10.40 -15.48
C THR A 8 -4.04 10.85 -16.41
N ASP A 9 -5.23 10.23 -16.34
CA ASP A 9 -6.39 10.62 -17.15
C ASP A 9 -6.89 12.03 -16.78
N LEU A 10 -6.73 12.41 -15.51
CA LEU A 10 -7.09 13.73 -14.99
C LEU A 10 -6.09 14.80 -15.48
N SER A 11 -4.80 14.46 -15.54
CA SER A 11 -3.75 15.30 -16.14
C SER A 11 -3.96 15.47 -17.64
N ASP A 12 -4.26 14.39 -18.36
CA ASP A 12 -4.51 14.40 -19.81
C ASP A 12 -5.79 15.18 -20.16
N ALA A 13 -6.83 15.07 -19.33
CA ALA A 13 -8.05 15.86 -19.49
C ALA A 13 -7.82 17.35 -19.19
N TRP A 14 -6.88 17.69 -18.29
CA TRP A 14 -6.57 19.09 -17.97
C TRP A 14 -5.70 19.78 -19.03
N THR A 15 -4.86 19.03 -19.73
CA THR A 15 -4.02 19.54 -20.83
C THR A 15 -4.72 19.54 -22.18
N ALA A 16 -5.93 18.97 -22.26
CA ALA A 16 -6.71 18.94 -23.49
C ALA A 16 -7.16 20.36 -23.92
N PRO A 17 -7.02 20.71 -25.21
CA PRO A 17 -7.35 22.05 -25.72
C PRO A 17 -8.85 22.40 -25.64
N ALA A 18 -9.72 21.40 -25.45
CA ALA A 18 -11.15 21.59 -25.14
C ALA A 18 -11.42 21.10 -23.70
N ARG A 19 -11.40 22.03 -22.75
CA ARG A 19 -11.64 21.76 -21.33
C ARG A 19 -13.15 21.53 -21.09
N ASP A 20 -13.51 20.34 -20.65
CA ASP A 20 -14.87 20.04 -20.16
C ASP A 20 -14.90 20.11 -18.62
N ASP A 21 -15.43 21.20 -18.10
CA ASP A 21 -15.53 21.43 -16.65
C ASP A 21 -16.44 20.42 -15.94
N GLN A 22 -17.43 19.83 -16.62
CA GLN A 22 -18.25 18.76 -16.02
C GLN A 22 -17.45 17.46 -15.89
N ALA A 23 -16.64 17.11 -16.88
CA ALA A 23 -15.75 15.95 -16.81
C ALA A 23 -14.71 16.11 -15.69
N LEU A 24 -14.11 17.30 -15.56
CA LEU A 24 -13.17 17.61 -14.47
C LEU A 24 -13.83 17.50 -13.07
N ALA A 25 -15.05 18.02 -12.90
CA ALA A 25 -15.78 17.91 -11.64
C ALA A 25 -16.17 16.46 -11.30
N GLN A 26 -16.42 15.60 -12.29
CA GLN A 26 -16.64 14.16 -12.07
C GLN A 26 -15.34 13.47 -11.63
N MET A 27 -14.23 13.73 -12.30
CA MET A 27 -12.92 13.17 -11.96
C MET A 27 -12.48 13.60 -10.55
N ALA A 28 -12.67 14.88 -10.17
CA ALA A 28 -12.40 15.37 -8.82
C ALA A 28 -13.24 14.65 -7.74
N ARG A 29 -14.51 14.33 -8.03
CA ARG A 29 -15.36 13.53 -7.12
C ARG A 29 -14.86 12.10 -6.96
N GLN A 30 -14.40 11.47 -8.05
CA GLN A 30 -13.84 10.12 -8.01
C GLN A 30 -12.54 10.07 -7.19
N VAL A 31 -11.67 11.06 -7.36
CA VAL A 31 -10.47 11.28 -6.54
C VAL A 31 -10.82 11.36 -5.05
N ARG A 32 -11.78 12.22 -4.68
CA ARG A 32 -12.23 12.37 -3.28
C ARG A 32 -12.78 11.06 -2.72
N ARG A 33 -13.55 10.31 -3.53
CA ARG A 33 -14.07 8.99 -3.14
C ARG A 33 -12.94 7.99 -2.90
N ARG A 34 -11.93 7.93 -3.78
CA ARG A 34 -10.75 7.06 -3.61
C ARG A 34 -9.92 7.46 -2.39
N SER A 35 -9.74 8.75 -2.15
CA SER A 35 -9.09 9.25 -0.93
C SER A 35 -9.83 8.80 0.34
N ARG A 36 -11.17 8.87 0.34
CA ARG A 36 -12.00 8.37 1.45
C ARG A 36 -11.86 6.85 1.64
N LEU A 37 -11.88 6.07 0.55
CA LEU A 37 -11.66 4.62 0.60
C LEU A 37 -10.24 4.28 1.11
N GLY A 38 -9.22 5.02 0.67
CA GLY A 38 -7.85 4.86 1.16
C GLY A 38 -7.72 5.19 2.66
N ARG A 39 -8.50 6.16 3.16
CA ARG A 39 -8.59 6.42 4.60
C ARG A 39 -9.23 5.26 5.36
N LEU A 40 -10.29 4.66 4.83
CA LEU A 40 -10.92 3.49 5.44
C LEU A 40 -9.97 2.29 5.42
N ASN A 41 -9.33 2.00 4.29
CA ASN A 41 -8.37 0.90 4.17
C ASN A 41 -7.25 1.03 5.20
N TYR A 42 -6.68 2.23 5.34
CA TYR A 42 -5.67 2.51 6.36
C TYR A 42 -6.17 2.27 7.79
N MET A 43 -7.41 2.64 8.11
CA MET A 43 -7.98 2.37 9.44
C MET A 43 -8.10 0.86 9.66
N PHE A 44 -8.58 0.12 8.66
CA PHE A 44 -8.66 -1.35 8.74
C PHE A 44 -7.28 -2.00 8.90
N GLU A 45 -6.30 -1.59 8.10
CA GLU A 45 -4.92 -2.10 8.18
C GLU A 45 -4.32 -1.83 9.56
N LEU A 46 -4.45 -0.60 10.08
CA LEU A 46 -3.93 -0.24 11.39
C LEU A 46 -4.63 -1.03 12.50
N THR A 47 -5.96 -1.15 12.46
CA THR A 47 -6.72 -1.95 13.43
C THR A 47 -6.31 -3.42 13.39
N ALA A 48 -6.15 -4.01 12.21
CA ALA A 48 -5.69 -5.39 12.07
C ALA A 48 -4.28 -5.60 12.65
N CYS A 49 -3.36 -4.66 12.41
CA CYS A 49 -2.01 -4.70 12.99
C CYS A 49 -2.05 -4.65 14.52
N MET A 50 -2.88 -3.77 15.09
CA MET A 50 -3.03 -3.64 16.55
C MET A 50 -3.68 -4.88 17.17
N ILE A 51 -4.66 -5.49 16.50
CA ILE A 51 -5.25 -6.76 16.94
C ILE A 51 -4.19 -7.87 16.93
N ALA A 52 -3.41 -8.00 15.85
CA ALA A 52 -2.34 -9.00 15.78
C ALA A 52 -1.31 -8.83 16.89
N ALA A 53 -0.87 -7.59 17.16
CA ALA A 53 0.03 -7.30 18.27
C ALA A 53 -0.60 -7.61 19.64
N GLY A 54 -1.88 -7.26 19.83
CA GLY A 54 -2.62 -7.56 21.06
C GLY A 54 -2.77 -9.06 21.31
N LEU A 55 -3.06 -9.86 20.27
CA LEU A 55 -3.11 -11.31 20.36
C LEU A 55 -1.74 -11.89 20.71
N GLY A 56 -0.65 -11.42 20.10
CA GLY A 56 0.70 -11.83 20.47
C GLY A 56 1.04 -11.51 21.94
N ALA A 57 0.67 -10.32 22.41
CA ALA A 57 0.87 -9.92 23.81
C ALA A 57 0.04 -10.77 24.77
N TRP A 58 -1.19 -11.14 24.39
CA TRP A 58 -2.01 -12.07 25.15
C TRP A 58 -1.34 -13.46 25.22
N VAL A 59 -0.87 -14.01 24.09
CA VAL A 59 -0.12 -15.29 24.09
C VAL A 59 1.09 -15.22 25.02
N LEU A 60 1.83 -14.12 25.04
CA LEU A 60 2.95 -13.95 25.98
C LEU A 60 2.52 -13.90 27.45
N ALA A 61 1.35 -13.34 27.75
CA ALA A 61 0.86 -13.16 29.11
C ALA A 61 0.19 -14.41 29.71
N THR A 62 -0.42 -15.25 28.87
CA THR A 62 -1.26 -16.38 29.33
C THR A 62 -0.90 -17.72 28.73
N GLY A 63 -0.10 -17.73 27.66
CA GLY A 63 0.28 -18.93 26.96
C GLY A 63 1.37 -19.71 27.72
N PRO A 64 1.53 -21.01 27.39
CA PRO A 64 2.62 -21.80 27.92
C PRO A 64 3.99 -21.24 27.47
N SER A 65 5.01 -21.51 28.28
CA SER A 65 6.33 -20.86 28.19
C SER A 65 7.10 -21.19 26.91
N ASP A 66 6.71 -22.25 26.18
CA ASP A 66 7.24 -22.66 24.88
C ASP A 66 6.72 -21.79 23.72
N GLN A 67 5.60 -21.09 23.89
CA GLN A 67 5.00 -20.23 22.86
C GLN A 67 5.56 -18.80 22.84
N TRP A 68 6.54 -18.50 23.69
CA TRP A 68 7.11 -17.16 23.82
C TRP A 68 7.64 -16.61 22.49
N LEU A 69 8.24 -17.48 21.66
CA LEU A 69 8.82 -17.09 20.37
C LEU A 69 7.72 -16.62 19.40
N LEU A 70 6.61 -17.38 19.31
CA LEU A 70 5.48 -17.04 18.45
C LEU A 70 4.77 -15.78 18.94
N GLY A 71 4.53 -15.65 20.24
CA GLY A 71 3.93 -14.47 20.85
C GLY A 71 4.75 -13.21 20.58
N SER A 72 6.08 -13.30 20.75
CA SER A 72 7.01 -12.20 20.48
C SER A 72 7.05 -11.83 19.00
N ALA A 73 7.09 -12.82 18.11
CA ALA A 73 7.06 -12.62 16.67
C ALA A 73 5.76 -11.93 16.21
N ALA A 74 4.60 -12.31 16.76
CA ALA A 74 3.32 -11.69 16.46
C ALA A 74 3.27 -10.21 16.93
N VAL A 75 3.78 -9.91 18.12
CA VAL A 75 3.88 -8.53 18.63
C VAL A 75 4.78 -7.69 17.72
N ILE A 76 6.00 -8.17 17.46
CA ILE A 76 6.97 -7.46 16.63
C ILE A 76 6.41 -7.23 15.23
N PHE A 77 5.81 -8.26 14.62
CA PHE A 77 5.21 -8.16 13.29
C PHE A 77 4.05 -7.17 13.24
N GLY A 78 3.14 -7.21 14.22
CA GLY A 78 2.02 -6.28 14.29
C GLY A 78 2.46 -4.82 14.46
N LEU A 79 3.40 -4.56 15.36
CA LEU A 79 3.96 -3.22 15.57
C LEU A 79 4.75 -2.72 14.36
N PHE A 80 5.57 -3.59 13.75
CA PHE A 80 6.30 -3.29 12.53
C PHE A 80 5.35 -2.92 11.39
N SER A 81 4.29 -3.71 11.19
CA SER A 81 3.30 -3.47 10.14
C SER A 81 2.54 -2.16 10.40
N ALA A 82 2.17 -1.87 11.65
CA ALA A 82 1.57 -0.59 12.02
C ALA A 82 2.52 0.59 11.70
N ALA A 83 3.80 0.48 12.04
CA ALA A 83 4.80 1.51 11.76
C ALA A 83 4.96 1.74 10.25
N MET A 84 5.02 0.67 9.45
CA MET A 84 5.10 0.77 8.00
C MET A 84 3.84 1.39 7.38
N THR A 85 2.65 1.04 7.88
CA THR A 85 1.37 1.62 7.47
C THR A 85 1.30 3.12 7.76
N VAL A 86 1.78 3.56 8.93
CA VAL A 86 1.89 4.99 9.28
C VAL A 86 2.91 5.69 8.37
N TRP A 87 4.09 5.10 8.18
CA TRP A 87 5.15 5.66 7.34
C TRP A 87 4.71 5.81 5.87
N ALA A 88 3.93 4.87 5.34
CA ALA A 88 3.41 4.92 3.97
C ALA A 88 2.43 6.08 3.74
N ARG A 89 1.77 6.60 4.78
CA ARG A 89 0.74 7.65 4.68
C ARG A 89 1.31 9.07 4.55
N GLY A 90 2.63 9.23 4.65
CA GLY A 90 3.33 10.51 4.90
C GLY A 90 3.32 11.58 3.80
N THR A 91 2.37 11.62 2.87
CA THR A 91 2.30 12.68 1.84
C THR A 91 0.85 13.09 1.56
N ARG A 92 0.51 14.34 1.89
CA ARG A 92 -0.69 15.02 1.42
C ARG A 92 -0.37 15.65 0.06
N THR A 93 -1.12 15.28 -0.97
CA THR A 93 -1.16 16.06 -2.21
C THR A 93 -2.08 17.27 -1.98
N THR A 94 -1.59 18.47 -2.29
CA THR A 94 -2.38 19.71 -2.22
C THR A 94 -3.36 19.76 -3.39
N ASP A 95 -4.59 20.23 -3.14
CA ASP A 95 -5.73 20.19 -4.08
C ASP A 95 -5.78 21.37 -5.07
N ASP A 96 -4.90 22.36 -4.94
CA ASP A 96 -4.92 23.55 -5.81
C ASP A 96 -4.04 23.31 -7.06
N LEU A 97 -4.71 22.92 -8.14
CA LEU A 97 -4.12 22.64 -9.46
C LEU A 97 -4.66 23.65 -10.47
N GLU A 98 -3.92 24.74 -10.66
CA GLU A 98 -4.27 25.85 -11.55
C GLU A 98 -3.48 25.81 -12.88
N THR A 99 -2.32 25.15 -12.90
CA THR A 99 -1.44 25.05 -14.08
C THR A 99 -1.09 23.61 -14.48
N PRO A 100 -0.73 23.35 -15.76
CA PRO A 100 -0.24 22.05 -16.21
C PRO A 100 1.00 21.56 -15.44
N GLU A 101 1.91 22.46 -15.08
CA GLU A 101 3.10 22.17 -14.28
C GLU A 101 2.73 21.69 -12.86
N GLN A 102 1.73 22.32 -12.25
CA GLN A 102 1.21 21.90 -10.95
C GLN A 102 0.54 20.52 -11.03
N ALA A 103 -0.21 20.25 -12.10
CA ALA A 103 -0.81 18.94 -12.37
C ALA A 103 0.25 17.84 -12.49
N LEU A 104 1.31 18.04 -13.29
CA LEU A 104 2.41 17.07 -13.43
C LEU A 104 3.18 16.89 -12.12
N THR A 105 3.45 17.97 -11.40
CA THR A 105 4.13 17.91 -10.09
C THR A 105 3.30 17.11 -9.08
N ALA A 106 1.98 17.30 -9.05
CA ALA A 106 1.09 16.53 -8.20
C ALA A 106 1.04 15.05 -8.60
N ALA A 107 1.00 14.75 -9.90
CA ALA A 107 1.06 13.38 -10.41
C ALA A 107 2.36 12.66 -10.01
N ILE A 108 3.51 13.35 -10.09
CA ILE A 108 4.81 12.83 -9.62
C ILE A 108 4.75 12.53 -8.12
N ARG A 109 4.35 13.51 -7.28
CA ARG A 109 4.25 13.34 -5.83
C ARG A 109 3.34 12.18 -5.43
N GLN A 110 2.26 11.99 -6.18
CA GLN A 110 1.38 10.87 -5.94
C GLN A 110 1.99 9.53 -6.36
N ALA A 111 2.67 9.46 -7.50
CA ALA A 111 3.37 8.26 -7.91
C ALA A 111 4.49 7.90 -6.91
N GLU A 112 5.14 8.88 -6.31
CA GLU A 112 6.07 8.69 -5.19
C GLU A 112 5.40 8.17 -3.92
N ALA A 113 4.22 8.70 -3.56
CA ALA A 113 3.41 8.20 -2.46
C ALA A 113 3.00 6.73 -2.69
N GLY A 114 2.58 6.40 -3.91
CA GLY A 114 2.30 5.03 -4.33
C GLY A 114 3.53 4.12 -4.25
N ARG A 115 4.70 4.63 -4.63
CA ARG A 115 5.99 3.90 -4.50
C ARG A 115 6.35 3.64 -3.03
N ARG A 116 6.14 4.61 -2.13
CA ARG A 116 6.33 4.42 -0.68
C ARG A 116 5.37 3.37 -0.13
N TRP A 117 4.11 3.41 -0.54
CA TRP A 117 3.13 2.39 -0.17
C TRP A 117 3.52 1.00 -0.67
N ALA A 118 4.01 0.89 -1.91
CA ALA A 118 4.52 -0.37 -2.45
C ALA A 118 5.68 -0.93 -1.62
N TRP A 119 6.64 -0.09 -1.22
CA TRP A 119 7.76 -0.49 -0.36
C TRP A 119 7.29 -0.96 1.01
N ALA A 120 6.32 -0.28 1.61
CA ALA A 120 5.71 -0.71 2.86
C ALA A 120 5.05 -2.09 2.71
N GLY A 121 4.29 -2.29 1.63
CA GLY A 121 3.68 -3.57 1.29
C GLY A 121 4.72 -4.69 1.14
N ILE A 122 5.81 -4.46 0.41
CA ILE A 122 6.92 -5.42 0.27
C ILE A 122 7.50 -5.78 1.64
N ALA A 123 7.82 -4.78 2.46
CA ALA A 123 8.43 -4.99 3.76
C ALA A 123 7.51 -5.79 4.71
N ILE A 124 6.22 -5.46 4.74
CA ILE A 124 5.19 -6.20 5.50
C ILE A 124 5.09 -7.64 4.99
N THR A 125 5.11 -7.83 3.67
CA THR A 125 4.99 -9.17 3.06
C THR A 125 6.21 -10.04 3.40
N LEU A 126 7.42 -9.47 3.41
CA LEU A 126 8.62 -10.16 3.87
C LEU A 126 8.53 -10.49 5.37
N GLY A 127 8.06 -9.56 6.19
CA GLY A 127 7.81 -9.81 7.61
C GLY A 127 6.79 -10.94 7.85
N ALA A 128 5.73 -10.99 7.05
CA ALA A 128 4.71 -12.04 7.09
C ALA A 128 5.29 -13.39 6.66
N ALA A 129 6.17 -13.43 5.66
CA ALA A 129 6.88 -14.64 5.25
C ALA A 129 7.75 -15.20 6.39
N VAL A 130 8.49 -14.33 7.08
CA VAL A 130 9.31 -14.72 8.24
C VAL A 130 8.43 -15.24 9.37
N PHE A 131 7.34 -14.53 9.71
CA PHE A 131 6.39 -14.96 10.73
C PHE A 131 5.77 -16.32 10.40
N LEU A 132 5.32 -16.51 9.16
CA LEU A 132 4.75 -17.77 8.69
C LEU A 132 5.78 -18.91 8.77
N GLY A 133 7.03 -18.66 8.35
CA GLY A 133 8.11 -19.64 8.46
C GLY A 133 8.40 -20.05 9.91
N LEU A 134 8.39 -19.09 10.85
CA LEU A 134 8.52 -19.37 12.28
C LEU A 134 7.34 -20.17 12.82
N ALA A 135 6.12 -19.86 12.40
CA ALA A 135 4.93 -20.62 12.80
C ALA A 135 4.98 -22.07 12.31
N MET A 136 5.38 -22.29 11.04
CA MET A 136 5.55 -23.64 10.48
C MET A 136 6.67 -24.42 11.19
N ALA A 137 7.76 -23.76 11.58
CA ALA A 137 8.85 -24.41 12.30
C ALA A 137 8.47 -24.78 13.74
N ALA A 138 7.61 -23.99 14.38
CA ALA A 138 7.13 -24.24 15.74
C ALA A 138 6.06 -25.34 15.80
N TYR A 139 5.26 -25.52 14.74
CA TYR A 139 4.14 -26.48 14.69
C TYR A 139 4.15 -27.31 13.39
N PRO A 140 5.14 -28.21 13.19
CA PRO A 140 5.32 -28.93 11.93
C PRO A 140 4.30 -30.05 11.67
N ASP A 141 3.71 -30.66 12.72
CA ASP A 141 2.92 -31.90 12.61
C ASP A 141 1.41 -31.73 12.84
N GLU A 142 0.91 -30.50 12.89
CA GLU A 142 -0.53 -30.24 12.95
C GLU A 142 -1.12 -30.34 11.54
N GLY A 143 -1.52 -31.56 11.13
CA GLY A 143 -2.07 -31.86 9.80
C GLY A 143 -3.20 -30.92 9.37
N ASP A 144 -3.97 -30.39 10.32
CA ASP A 144 -5.06 -29.43 10.10
C ASP A 144 -4.57 -28.02 9.70
N LEU A 145 -3.30 -27.68 9.95
CA LEU A 145 -2.71 -26.37 9.61
C LEU A 145 -2.11 -26.31 8.20
N THR A 146 -1.97 -27.45 7.51
CA THR A 146 -1.36 -27.50 6.16
C THR A 146 -2.09 -26.59 5.17
N VAL A 147 -3.43 -26.60 5.20
CA VAL A 147 -4.26 -25.72 4.36
C VAL A 147 -4.03 -24.26 4.72
N LEU A 148 -3.98 -23.94 6.02
CA LEU A 148 -3.74 -22.58 6.49
C LEU A 148 -2.38 -22.06 6.05
N TYR A 149 -1.32 -22.86 6.19
CA TYR A 149 0.04 -22.49 5.75
C TYR A 149 0.13 -22.32 4.24
N THR A 150 -0.52 -23.20 3.47
CA THR A 150 -0.53 -23.11 2.00
C THR A 150 -1.24 -21.85 1.53
N VAL A 151 -2.43 -21.57 2.08
CA VAL A 151 -3.19 -20.34 1.77
C VAL A 151 -2.41 -19.10 2.21
N GLY A 152 -1.80 -19.13 3.40
CA GLY A 152 -0.96 -18.06 3.91
C GLY A 152 0.25 -17.79 3.00
N ALA A 153 0.94 -18.84 2.54
CA ALA A 153 2.07 -18.72 1.63
C ALA A 153 1.64 -18.13 0.28
N LEU A 154 0.54 -18.63 -0.31
CA LEU A 154 -0.01 -18.08 -1.56
C LEU A 154 -0.37 -16.60 -1.42
N PHE A 155 -0.96 -16.21 -0.30
CA PHE A 155 -1.28 -14.82 -0.01
C PHE A 155 -0.02 -13.96 0.08
N VAL A 156 1.02 -14.43 0.78
CA VAL A 156 2.32 -13.74 0.90
C VAL A 156 2.99 -13.59 -0.47
N PHE A 157 3.14 -14.68 -1.25
CA PHE A 157 3.80 -14.60 -2.56
C PHE A 157 2.99 -13.79 -3.58
N GLY A 158 1.67 -13.95 -3.59
CA GLY A 158 0.77 -13.16 -4.42
C GLY A 158 0.83 -11.67 -4.10
N GLY A 159 0.82 -11.34 -2.79
CA GLY A 159 0.99 -9.97 -2.30
C GLY A 159 2.34 -9.38 -2.71
N LEU A 160 3.44 -10.15 -2.55
CA LEU A 160 4.78 -9.69 -2.92
C LEU A 160 4.86 -9.39 -4.43
N ALA A 161 4.37 -10.29 -5.27
CA ALA A 161 4.34 -10.10 -6.72
C ALA A 161 3.50 -8.86 -7.10
N PHE A 162 2.35 -8.66 -6.44
CA PHE A 162 1.52 -7.48 -6.61
C PHE A 162 2.27 -6.20 -6.26
N TYR A 163 2.91 -6.13 -5.09
CA TYR A 163 3.62 -4.92 -4.66
C TYR A 163 4.87 -4.62 -5.50
N LEU A 164 5.62 -5.65 -5.93
CA LEU A 164 6.75 -5.47 -6.86
C LEU A 164 6.29 -4.90 -8.20
N ARG A 165 5.20 -5.44 -8.76
CA ARG A 165 4.60 -4.93 -9.99
C ARG A 165 4.09 -3.50 -9.80
N HIS A 166 3.47 -3.20 -8.66
CA HIS A 166 2.99 -1.86 -8.34
C HIS A 166 4.16 -0.86 -8.22
N GLN A 167 5.23 -1.22 -7.51
CA GLN A 167 6.46 -0.43 -7.41
C GLN A 167 7.05 -0.13 -8.79
N HIS A 168 7.14 -1.14 -9.66
CA HIS A 168 7.67 -0.96 -11.01
C HIS A 168 6.82 0.03 -11.83
N ARG A 169 5.50 -0.11 -11.77
CA ARG A 169 4.56 0.82 -12.43
C ARG A 169 4.67 2.25 -11.89
N CYS A 170 4.80 2.42 -10.57
CA CYS A 170 5.00 3.75 -9.97
C CYS A 170 6.31 4.38 -10.45
N THR A 171 7.40 3.63 -10.50
CA THR A 171 8.69 4.11 -11.02
C THR A 171 8.59 4.53 -12.49
N GLN A 172 7.91 3.74 -13.32
CA GLN A 172 7.68 4.09 -14.72
C GLN A 172 6.87 5.39 -14.87
N ARG A 173 5.80 5.55 -14.07
CA ARG A 173 4.96 6.77 -14.07
C ARG A 173 5.74 8.01 -13.64
N ILE A 174 6.56 7.91 -12.59
CA ILE A 174 7.45 9.02 -12.17
C ILE A 174 8.33 9.44 -13.34
N ALA A 175 9.02 8.48 -13.98
CA ALA A 175 9.91 8.79 -15.10
C ALA A 175 9.16 9.43 -16.30
N GLN A 176 7.94 8.99 -16.59
CA GLN A 176 7.11 9.57 -17.65
C GLN A 176 6.70 11.01 -17.34
N HIS A 177 6.18 11.26 -16.12
CA HIS A 177 5.73 12.60 -15.73
C HIS A 177 6.90 13.58 -15.55
N SER A 178 8.07 13.11 -15.09
CA SER A 178 9.28 13.94 -15.01
C SER A 178 9.74 14.41 -16.39
N ARG A 179 9.75 13.53 -17.40
CA ARG A 179 10.08 13.92 -18.78
C ARG A 179 9.10 14.93 -19.36
N ALA A 180 7.80 14.70 -19.17
CA ALA A 180 6.77 15.63 -19.62
C ALA A 180 6.89 17.02 -18.95
N LEU A 181 7.36 17.07 -17.70
CA LEU A 181 7.62 18.32 -17.01
C LEU A 181 8.86 19.03 -17.56
N GLU A 182 9.93 18.29 -17.84
CA GLU A 182 11.14 18.82 -18.49
C GLU A 182 10.82 19.39 -19.89
N ASP A 183 10.02 18.69 -20.68
CA ASP A 183 9.60 19.13 -22.02
C ASP A 183 8.74 20.41 -22.00
N LEU A 184 7.96 20.64 -20.94
CA LEU A 184 7.16 21.87 -20.78
C LEU A 184 7.99 23.08 -20.32
N GLN A 185 9.13 22.83 -19.67
CA GLN A 185 10.02 23.88 -19.16
C GLN A 185 11.10 24.30 -20.16
N ALA A 186 11.26 23.57 -21.26
CA ALA A 186 12.19 23.82 -22.35
C ALA A 186 11.62 24.78 -23.40
#